data_AF-A0A537ZJF1-F1
#
_entry.id   AF-A0A537ZJF1-F1
#
_cell.length_a   1.000
_cell.length_b   1.000
_cell.length_c   1.000
_cell.angle_alpha   90.00
_cell.angle_beta   90.00
_cell.angle_gamma   90.00
#
_symmetry.space_group_name_H-M   'P 1'
#
loop_
_entity.id
_entity.type
_entity.pdbx_description
1 polymer ?
#
loop_
_entity_poly.entity_id
_entity_poly.type
_entity_poly.pdbx_seq_one_letter_code
_entity_poly.pdbx_strand_id
1 'polypeptide(L)'
;MPAERHGQRGAGTQSRVLVLNASYEPINVCTVRRAVVLVLKQRAEVLERSEWALHSENRIPRDAHSRKITRRAIFARDKWACQYCGSGRGNLTVDHVIPRSKGGTSAWDNIVTCCAPCNRRKGDRLPKQVGMHPRRSPRAPSPTIFVHVAVPRVPAMWQPYLVAA
;
A
#
# COMPACT_ATOMS: atom_id res chain seq x y z
N MET A 1 -3.63 46.64 -7.31
CA MET A 1 -2.49 45.71 -7.36
C MET A 1 -2.87 44.45 -6.60
N PRO A 2 -3.18 43.32 -7.25
CA PRO A 2 -3.53 42.10 -6.53
C PRO A 2 -2.25 41.42 -6.03
N ALA A 3 -2.32 40.97 -4.77
CA ALA A 3 -1.23 40.36 -4.02
C ALA A 3 -0.72 39.08 -4.70
N GLU A 4 0.60 39.02 -4.86
CA GLU A 4 1.35 37.87 -5.33
C GLU A 4 1.10 36.68 -4.40
N ARG A 5 0.34 35.70 -4.91
CA ARG A 5 0.16 34.39 -4.28
C ARG A 5 1.51 33.71 -4.23
N HIS A 6 2.14 33.74 -3.05
CA HIS A 6 3.32 32.95 -2.75
C HIS A 6 3.05 31.48 -3.08
N GLY A 7 3.61 31.02 -4.20
CA GLY A 7 3.60 29.61 -4.59
C GLY A 7 4.28 28.81 -3.50
N GLN A 8 3.49 27.99 -2.80
CA GLN A 8 4.01 27.10 -1.77
C GLN A 8 5.02 26.16 -2.43
N ARG A 9 6.30 26.31 -2.05
CA ARG A 9 7.36 25.35 -2.36
C ARG A 9 7.07 24.05 -1.61
N GLY A 10 6.25 23.22 -2.23
CA GLY A 10 5.84 21.94 -1.68
C GLY A 10 6.81 20.82 -2.05
N ALA A 11 7.59 20.39 -1.07
CA ALA A 11 8.18 19.05 -0.89
C ALA A 11 8.47 18.23 -2.18
N GLY A 12 9.67 18.41 -2.71
CA GLY A 12 10.22 17.54 -3.74
C GLY A 12 10.16 16.05 -3.36
N THR A 13 10.00 15.20 -4.38
CA THR A 13 10.23 13.75 -4.37
C THR A 13 9.17 12.81 -3.78
N GLN A 14 8.24 13.26 -2.93
CA GLN A 14 7.24 12.37 -2.30
C GLN A 14 5.82 12.44 -2.85
N SER A 15 5.53 13.36 -3.77
CA SER A 15 4.20 13.48 -4.37
C SER A 15 3.85 12.22 -5.19
N ARG A 16 2.69 11.63 -4.87
CA ARG A 16 2.17 10.40 -5.48
C ARG A 16 0.99 10.73 -6.38
N VAL A 17 0.83 9.99 -7.47
CA VAL A 17 -0.25 10.14 -8.45
C VAL A 17 -1.01 8.82 -8.56
N LEU A 18 -2.33 8.87 -8.43
CA LEU A 18 -3.21 7.73 -8.69
C LEU A 18 -3.41 7.60 -10.19
N VAL A 19 -3.22 6.39 -10.71
CA VAL A 19 -3.45 6.04 -12.11
C VAL A 19 -4.69 5.17 -12.17
N LEU A 20 -5.62 5.54 -13.04
CA LEU A 20 -6.88 4.85 -13.28
C LEU A 20 -6.85 4.15 -14.65
N ASN A 21 -7.68 3.13 -14.84
CA ASN A 21 -8.00 2.59 -16.16
C ASN A 21 -9.15 3.38 -16.82
N ALA A 22 -9.57 2.96 -18.02
CA ALA A 22 -10.67 3.56 -18.76
C ALA A 22 -12.04 3.47 -18.05
N SER A 23 -12.20 2.51 -17.13
CA SER A 23 -13.39 2.34 -16.29
C SER A 23 -13.31 3.15 -14.98
N TYR A 24 -12.32 4.03 -14.82
CA TYR A 24 -12.05 4.81 -13.60
C TYR A 24 -11.67 3.98 -12.38
N GLU A 25 -11.28 2.72 -12.55
CA GLU A 25 -10.81 1.87 -11.48
C GLU A 25 -9.32 2.12 -11.22
N PRO A 26 -8.88 2.11 -9.95
CA PRO A 26 -7.49 2.37 -9.59
C PRO A 26 -6.60 1.19 -9.97
N ILE A 27 -5.60 1.44 -10.81
CA ILE A 27 -4.66 0.41 -11.28
C ILE A 27 -3.25 0.54 -10.71
N ASN A 28 -2.84 1.76 -10.33
CA ASN A 28 -1.49 1.99 -9.79
C ASN A 28 -1.40 3.32 -9.03
N VAL A 29 -0.40 3.44 -8.15
CA VAL A 29 0.08 4.73 -7.63
C VAL A 29 1.53 4.93 -8.05
N CYS A 30 1.80 5.99 -8.80
CA CYS A 30 3.14 6.29 -9.31
C CYS A 30 3.69 7.62 -8.76
N THR A 31 4.91 7.97 -9.16
CA THR A 31 5.50 9.29 -8.87
C THR A 31 5.02 10.30 -9.89
N VAL A 32 5.01 11.58 -9.52
CA VAL A 32 4.64 12.66 -10.45
C VAL A 32 5.49 12.63 -11.73
N ARG A 33 6.81 12.36 -11.62
CA ARG A 33 7.70 12.22 -12.79
C ARG A 33 7.19 11.16 -13.78
N ARG A 34 6.73 10.00 -13.29
CA ARG A 34 6.19 8.94 -14.15
C ARG A 34 4.85 9.35 -14.76
N ALA A 35 3.98 10.02 -14.00
CA ALA A 35 2.72 10.54 -14.53
C ALA A 35 2.96 11.51 -15.70
N VAL A 36 3.92 12.44 -15.57
CA VAL A 36 4.31 13.35 -16.66
C VAL A 36 4.78 12.57 -17.88
N VAL A 37 5.62 11.54 -17.72
CA VAL A 37 6.04 10.70 -18.85
C VAL A 37 4.86 10.00 -19.53
N LEU A 38 3.86 9.53 -18.79
CA LEU A 38 2.67 8.90 -19.38
C LEU A 38 1.83 9.89 -20.19
N VAL A 39 1.66 11.12 -19.69
CA VAL A 39 0.94 12.20 -20.38
C VAL A 39 1.69 12.64 -21.63
N LEU A 40 3.00 12.88 -21.54
CA LEU A 40 3.83 13.28 -22.68
C LEU A 40 3.89 12.21 -23.78
N LYS A 41 3.79 10.92 -23.40
CA LYS A 41 3.68 9.80 -24.35
C LYS A 41 2.26 9.56 -24.87
N GLN A 42 1.30 10.43 -24.54
CA GLN A 42 -0.11 10.29 -24.92
C GLN A 42 -0.73 8.94 -24.51
N ARG A 43 -0.28 8.38 -23.37
CA ARG A 43 -0.80 7.13 -22.81
C ARG A 43 -1.72 7.35 -21.61
N ALA A 44 -1.88 8.59 -21.16
CA ALA A 44 -2.74 8.96 -20.05
C ALA A 44 -3.20 10.41 -20.20
N GLU A 45 -4.39 10.71 -19.69
CA GLU A 45 -4.94 12.05 -19.58
C GLU A 45 -4.98 12.50 -18.11
N VAL A 46 -4.88 13.80 -17.87
CA VAL A 46 -4.95 14.37 -16.52
C VAL A 46 -6.40 14.71 -16.18
N LEU A 47 -7.02 13.94 -15.28
CA LEU A 47 -8.38 14.18 -14.79
C LEU A 47 -8.44 15.29 -13.74
N GLU A 48 -7.54 15.25 -12.76
CA GLU A 48 -7.48 16.26 -11.69
C GLU A 48 -6.05 16.78 -11.50
N ARG A 49 -5.92 18.08 -11.24
CA ARG A 49 -4.64 18.78 -11.03
C ARG A 49 -4.58 19.32 -9.61
N SER A 50 -3.43 19.16 -8.96
CA SER A 50 -3.09 19.89 -7.75
C SER A 50 -2.09 21.01 -8.08
N GLU A 51 -2.08 22.10 -7.31
CA GLU A 51 -1.23 23.29 -7.55
C GLU A 51 0.26 23.05 -7.21
N TRP A 52 0.96 22.22 -7.99
CA TRP A 52 2.38 21.93 -7.79
C TRP A 52 3.16 22.13 -9.08
N ALA A 53 4.25 22.90 -9.02
CA ALA A 53 5.19 23.08 -10.11
C ALA A 53 6.30 22.01 -10.07
N LEU A 54 6.64 21.45 -11.23
CA LEU A 54 7.77 20.52 -11.38
C LEU A 54 8.91 21.23 -12.08
N HIS A 55 10.12 21.10 -11.53
CA HIS A 55 11.36 21.47 -12.22
C HIS A 55 11.98 20.23 -12.89
N SER A 56 12.61 20.43 -14.05
CA SER A 56 13.30 19.39 -14.82
C SER A 56 14.44 18.77 -14.01
N GLU A 57 14.50 17.43 -13.95
CA GLU A 57 15.63 16.69 -13.40
C GLU A 57 15.94 15.48 -14.31
N ASN A 58 17.21 15.34 -14.73
CA ASN A 58 17.71 14.38 -15.72
C ASN A 58 17.82 12.92 -15.21
N ARG A 59 16.75 12.32 -14.67
CA ARG A 59 16.74 10.87 -14.34
C ARG A 59 15.44 10.17 -14.72
N ILE A 60 15.55 9.20 -15.63
CA ILE A 60 14.46 8.30 -16.07
C ILE A 60 14.40 7.09 -15.12
N PRO A 61 13.32 6.90 -14.32
CA PRO A 61 13.18 5.71 -13.48
C PRO A 61 12.66 4.52 -14.29
N ARG A 62 13.27 3.34 -14.08
CA ARG A 62 12.82 2.07 -14.69
C ARG A 62 11.62 1.47 -13.95
N ASP A 63 10.80 0.75 -14.71
CA ASP A 63 9.58 0.08 -14.27
C ASP A 63 9.78 -0.90 -13.12
N ALA A 64 8.93 -0.79 -12.10
CA ALA A 64 8.74 -1.81 -11.08
C ALA A 64 7.34 -2.43 -11.21
N HIS A 65 7.12 -3.20 -12.28
CA HIS A 65 5.99 -4.12 -12.32
C HIS A 65 6.39 -5.41 -11.61
N SER A 66 6.05 -5.50 -10.33
CA SER A 66 5.87 -6.80 -9.68
C SER A 66 5.00 -6.60 -8.43
N ARG A 67 3.81 -7.20 -8.46
CA ARG A 67 2.83 -7.26 -7.35
C ARG A 67 3.34 -8.22 -6.26
N LYS A 68 4.57 -8.01 -5.77
CA LYS A 68 5.16 -8.87 -4.73
C LYS A 68 4.45 -8.63 -3.41
N ILE A 69 4.16 -9.71 -2.70
CA ILE A 69 3.70 -9.66 -1.32
C ILE A 69 4.80 -8.99 -0.49
N THR A 70 4.61 -7.73 -0.13
CA THR A 70 5.54 -7.00 0.74
C THR A 70 5.00 -6.98 2.17
N ARG A 71 5.91 -6.94 3.16
CA ARG A 71 5.52 -6.79 4.58
C ARG A 71 4.57 -5.62 4.80
N ARG A 72 4.84 -4.49 4.13
CA ARG A 72 4.01 -3.29 4.21
C ARG A 72 2.60 -3.53 3.67
N ALA A 73 2.42 -4.32 2.63
CA ALA A 73 1.10 -4.68 2.11
C ALA A 73 0.32 -5.59 3.07
N ILE A 74 0.99 -6.54 3.72
CA ILE A 74 0.38 -7.39 4.76
C ILE A 74 -0.05 -6.53 5.95
N PHE A 75 0.81 -5.61 6.41
CA PHE A 75 0.50 -4.71 7.52
C PHE A 75 -0.67 -3.78 7.19
N ALA A 76 -0.67 -3.20 5.99
CA ALA A 76 -1.77 -2.36 5.53
C ALA A 76 -3.10 -3.13 5.48
N ARG A 77 -3.11 -4.38 4.95
CA ARG A 77 -4.29 -5.25 4.89
C ARG A 77 -4.87 -5.50 6.29
N ASP A 78 -3.98 -5.73 7.25
CA ASP A 78 -4.33 -6.08 8.63
C ASP A 78 -4.50 -4.83 9.52
N LYS A 79 -4.62 -3.64 8.91
CA LYS A 79 -4.80 -2.35 9.59
C LYS A 79 -3.72 -2.06 10.62
N TRP A 80 -2.48 -2.47 10.35
CA TRP A 80 -1.34 -2.31 11.24
C TRP A 80 -1.60 -2.87 12.65
N ALA A 81 -2.35 -3.97 12.73
CA ALA A 81 -2.71 -4.62 13.98
C ALA A 81 -2.40 -6.12 13.94
N CYS A 82 -1.89 -6.64 15.05
CA CYS A 82 -1.68 -8.06 15.25
C CYS A 82 -2.99 -8.83 15.07
N GLN A 83 -3.00 -9.82 14.18
CA GLN A 83 -4.20 -10.62 13.94
C GLN A 83 -4.55 -11.56 15.10
N TYR A 84 -3.65 -11.80 16.06
CA TYR A 84 -3.95 -12.65 17.22
C TYR A 84 -4.51 -11.84 18.40
N CYS A 85 -3.80 -10.79 18.84
CA CYS A 85 -4.21 -10.00 20.01
C CYS A 85 -4.94 -8.68 19.67
N GLY A 86 -4.92 -8.25 18.41
CA GLY A 86 -5.52 -6.97 17.98
C GLY A 86 -4.68 -5.73 18.28
N SER A 87 -3.55 -5.83 18.99
CA SER A 87 -2.69 -4.69 19.28
C SER A 87 -1.97 -4.18 18.02
N GLY A 88 -2.03 -2.88 17.78
CA GLY A 88 -1.16 -2.17 16.83
C GLY A 88 0.09 -1.57 17.47
N ARG A 89 0.30 -1.79 18.78
CA ARG A 89 1.47 -1.28 19.52
C ARG A 89 2.62 -2.29 19.49
N GLY A 90 3.84 -1.78 19.38
CA GLY A 90 5.08 -2.55 19.40
C GLY A 90 5.54 -3.04 18.02
N ASN A 91 6.57 -3.89 18.01
CA ASN A 91 7.18 -4.38 16.77
C ASN A 91 6.27 -5.43 16.10
N LEU A 92 5.67 -5.03 14.98
CA LEU A 92 4.90 -5.90 14.10
C LEU A 92 5.84 -6.66 13.16
N THR A 93 5.57 -7.95 13.03
CA THR A 93 6.23 -8.88 12.13
C THR A 93 5.19 -9.59 11.28
N VAL A 94 5.67 -10.40 10.36
CA VAL A 94 4.83 -11.28 9.54
C VAL A 94 4.94 -12.69 10.11
N ASP A 95 3.82 -13.37 10.26
CA ASP A 95 3.72 -14.77 10.72
C ASP A 95 2.98 -15.63 9.68
N HIS A 96 3.39 -16.89 9.62
CA HIS A 96 2.72 -17.92 8.83
C HIS A 96 1.72 -18.66 9.72
N VAL A 97 0.42 -18.55 9.43
CA VAL A 97 -0.65 -19.18 10.22
C VAL A 97 -0.37 -20.67 10.39
N ILE A 98 -0.10 -21.37 9.29
CA ILE A 98 0.52 -22.69 9.24
C ILE A 98 2.03 -22.47 9.12
N PRO A 99 2.85 -22.89 10.11
CA PRO A 99 4.29 -22.74 10.06
C PRO A 99 4.90 -23.43 8.84
N ARG A 100 6.00 -22.87 8.31
CA ARG A 100 6.74 -23.47 7.20
C ARG A 100 7.20 -24.90 7.48
N SER A 101 7.60 -25.20 8.72
CA SER A 101 8.00 -26.54 9.17
C SER A 101 6.86 -27.56 9.09
N LYS A 102 5.62 -27.11 8.96
CA LYS A 102 4.40 -27.93 8.82
C LYS A 102 3.79 -27.80 7.42
N GLY A 103 4.55 -27.33 6.43
CA GLY A 103 4.12 -27.21 5.03
C GLY A 103 3.39 -25.91 4.67
N GLY A 104 3.37 -24.91 5.55
CA GLY A 104 2.71 -23.64 5.25
C GLY A 104 3.40 -22.83 4.15
N THR A 105 2.61 -22.31 3.22
CA THR A 105 3.06 -21.50 2.07
C THR A 105 3.26 -20.04 2.44
N SER A 106 4.06 -19.31 1.66
CA SER A 106 4.19 -17.84 1.79
C SER A 106 3.16 -17.10 0.93
N ALA A 107 1.91 -17.55 0.96
CA ALA A 107 0.80 -16.97 0.19
C ALA A 107 -0.15 -16.14 1.08
N TRP A 108 -1.02 -15.35 0.44
CA TRP A 108 -1.91 -14.40 1.12
C TRP A 108 -2.90 -15.04 2.10
N ASP A 109 -3.25 -16.29 1.84
CA ASP A 109 -4.15 -17.16 2.62
C ASP A 109 -3.47 -17.77 3.85
N ASN A 110 -2.15 -17.70 3.96
CA ASN A 110 -1.39 -18.24 5.08
C ASN A 110 -0.54 -17.20 5.83
N ILE A 111 -0.43 -15.97 5.32
CA ILE A 111 0.39 -14.92 5.93
C ILE A 111 -0.47 -13.87 6.65
N VAL A 112 -0.09 -13.51 7.89
CA VAL A 112 -0.74 -12.46 8.70
C VAL A 112 0.27 -11.56 9.42
N THR A 113 -0.21 -10.39 9.84
CA THR A 113 0.48 -9.49 10.75
C THR A 113 0.41 -10.03 12.17
N CYS A 114 1.56 -10.06 12.85
CA CYS A 114 1.68 -10.59 14.20
C CYS A 114 2.64 -9.70 15.01
N CYS A 115 2.36 -9.43 16.28
CA CYS A 115 3.32 -8.75 17.14
C CYS A 115 4.39 -9.73 17.66
N ALA A 116 5.59 -9.25 17.96
CA ALA A 116 6.69 -10.10 18.43
C ALA A 116 6.32 -11.04 19.62
N PRO A 117 5.55 -10.61 20.65
CA PRO A 117 5.12 -11.50 21.73
C PRO A 117 4.21 -12.64 21.25
N CYS A 118 3.21 -12.34 20.40
CA CYS A 118 2.33 -13.36 19.84
C CYS A 118 3.10 -14.29 18.92
N ASN A 119 4.04 -13.77 18.13
CA ASN A 119 4.85 -14.55 17.20
C ASN A 119 5.70 -15.57 17.96
N ARG A 120 6.36 -15.13 19.04
CA ARG A 120 7.12 -16.01 19.94
C ARG A 120 6.23 -17.03 20.64
N ARG A 121 5.04 -16.61 21.10
CA ARG A 121 4.08 -17.52 21.74
C ARG A 121 3.59 -18.58 20.78
N LYS A 122 3.30 -18.26 19.52
CA LYS A 122 2.86 -19.25 18.53
C LYS A 122 4.00 -20.19 18.14
N GLY A 123 5.15 -19.64 17.74
CA GLY A 123 6.30 -20.42 17.27
C GLY A 123 5.94 -21.29 16.06
N ASP A 124 6.39 -22.54 16.09
CA ASP A 124 6.14 -23.56 15.06
C ASP A 124 4.86 -24.38 15.29
N ARG A 125 3.97 -23.91 16.17
CA ARG A 125 2.71 -24.57 16.50
C ARG A 125 1.57 -24.09 15.61
N LEU A 126 0.63 -25.00 15.35
CA LEU A 126 -0.60 -24.71 14.62
C LEU A 126 -1.57 -23.91 15.50
N PRO A 127 -2.44 -23.06 14.91
CA PRO A 127 -3.44 -22.28 15.62
C PRO A 127 -4.26 -23.10 16.63
N LYS A 128 -4.67 -24.31 16.24
CA LYS A 128 -5.43 -25.24 17.08
C LYS A 128 -4.66 -25.72 18.32
N GLN A 129 -3.34 -25.87 18.24
CA GLN A 129 -2.51 -26.36 19.34
C GLN A 129 -2.31 -25.32 20.45
N VAL A 130 -2.36 -24.04 20.09
CA VAL A 130 -2.10 -22.92 21.03
C VAL A 130 -3.32 -22.04 21.28
N GLY A 131 -4.48 -22.38 20.70
CA GLY A 131 -5.69 -21.56 20.75
C GLY A 131 -5.52 -20.18 20.12
N MET A 132 -4.57 -20.00 19.20
CA MET A 132 -4.25 -18.71 18.58
C MET A 132 -4.76 -18.65 17.15
N HIS A 133 -6.01 -18.24 16.99
CA HIS A 133 -6.62 -18.05 15.68
C HIS A 133 -6.53 -16.58 15.27
N PRO A 134 -6.19 -16.30 14.00
CA PRO A 134 -6.31 -14.96 13.46
C PRO A 134 -7.74 -14.43 13.61
N ARG A 135 -7.89 -13.17 14.03
CA ARG A 135 -9.16 -12.46 14.14
C ARG A 135 -9.91 -12.35 12.81
N ARG A 136 -9.18 -12.42 11.70
CA ARG A 136 -9.72 -12.48 10.34
C ARG A 136 -8.97 -13.55 9.57
N SER A 137 -9.71 -14.31 8.75
CA SER A 137 -9.11 -15.27 7.84
C SER A 137 -8.15 -14.55 6.88
N PRO A 138 -6.91 -15.04 6.74
CA PRO A 138 -5.96 -14.44 5.81
C PRO A 138 -6.51 -14.60 4.41
N ARG A 139 -6.44 -13.52 3.63
CA ARG A 139 -6.92 -13.47 2.26
C ARG A 139 -6.09 -12.49 1.45
N ALA A 140 -6.22 -12.58 0.13
CA ALA A 140 -5.73 -11.54 -0.76
C ALA A 140 -6.39 -10.21 -0.37
N PRO A 141 -5.61 -9.12 -0.29
CA PRO A 141 -6.15 -7.80 -0.01
C PRO A 141 -7.02 -7.31 -1.17
N SER A 142 -7.87 -6.32 -0.91
CA SER A 142 -8.60 -5.61 -1.98
C SER A 142 -7.60 -5.09 -3.02
N PRO A 143 -7.98 -5.05 -4.32
CA PRO A 143 -7.16 -4.48 -5.37
C PRO A 143 -6.59 -3.11 -4.99
N THR A 144 -7.31 -2.28 -4.22
CA THR A 144 -6.90 -0.92 -3.84
C THR A 144 -5.82 -0.84 -2.76
N ILE A 145 -5.39 -1.95 -2.16
CA ILE A 145 -4.43 -1.92 -1.03
C ILE A 145 -3.11 -1.24 -1.38
N PHE A 146 -2.70 -1.27 -2.65
CA PHE A 146 -1.47 -0.62 -3.10
C PHE A 146 -1.53 0.89 -2.87
N VAL A 147 -2.72 1.50 -2.88
CA VAL A 147 -2.92 2.92 -2.62
C VAL A 147 -2.52 3.24 -1.19
N HIS A 148 -3.00 2.46 -0.22
CA HIS A 148 -2.66 2.60 1.19
C HIS A 148 -1.20 2.25 1.51
N VAL A 149 -0.59 1.37 0.71
CA VAL A 149 0.84 1.05 0.83
C VAL A 149 1.71 2.21 0.33
N ALA A 150 1.34 2.80 -0.81
CA ALA A 150 2.09 3.85 -1.49
C ALA A 150 1.93 5.23 -0.84
N VAL A 151 0.75 5.49 -0.23
CA VAL A 151 0.41 6.78 0.37
C VAL A 151 -0.12 6.55 1.80
N PRO A 152 0.58 7.04 2.85
CA PRO A 152 0.15 6.85 4.24
C PRO A 152 -1.21 7.48 4.56
N ARG A 153 -1.52 8.62 3.92
CA ARG A 153 -2.80 9.32 4.03
C ARG A 153 -3.35 9.54 2.63
N VAL A 154 -4.48 8.90 2.34
CA VAL A 154 -5.13 9.02 1.03
C VAL A 154 -5.71 10.44 0.88
N PRO A 155 -5.35 11.18 -0.18
CA PRO A 155 -5.94 12.48 -0.48
C PRO A 155 -7.46 12.38 -0.67
N ALA A 156 -8.21 13.38 -0.19
CA ALA A 156 -9.69 13.39 -0.29
C ALA A 156 -10.17 13.27 -1.76
N MET A 157 -9.47 13.93 -2.68
CA MET A 157 -9.71 13.85 -4.13
C MET A 157 -9.68 12.42 -4.71
N TRP A 158 -9.00 11.47 -4.05
CA TRP A 158 -8.96 10.09 -4.55
C TRP A 158 -10.12 9.24 -4.07
N GLN A 159 -10.81 9.65 -2.99
CA GLN A 159 -11.86 8.84 -2.36
C GLN A 159 -12.97 8.40 -3.34
N PRO A 160 -13.48 9.24 -4.26
CA PRO A 160 -14.51 8.83 -5.21
C PRO A 160 -14.11 7.61 -6.06
N TYR A 161 -12.83 7.50 -6.40
CA TYR A 161 -12.29 6.42 -7.24
C TYR A 161 -11.94 5.15 -6.47
N LEU A 162 -11.95 5.16 -5.13
CA LEU A 162 -11.59 4.00 -4.30
C LEU A 162 -12.79 3.23 -3.77
N VAL A 163 -13.98 3.83 -3.80
CA VAL A 163 -15.23 3.24 -3.30
C VAL A 163 -15.96 2.43 -4.38
N ALA A 164 -15.70 2.73 -5.65
CA ALA A 164 -16.32 2.09 -6.80
C ALA A 164 -15.70 0.74 -7.22
N ALA A 165 -14.79 0.16 -6.43
CA ALA A 165 -14.02 -1.04 -6.75
C ALA A 165 -14.16 -2.16 -5.70
#